data_AF-A0A935I7J9-F1
#
_entry.id   AF-A0A935I7J9-F1
#
_cell.length_a   1.000
_cell.length_b   1.000
_cell.length_c   1.000
_cell.angle_alpha   90.00
_cell.angle_beta   90.00
_cell.angle_gamma   90.00
#
_symmetry.space_group_name_H-M   'P 1'
#
loop_
_entity.id
_entity.type
_entity.pdbx_description
1 polymer ?
#
loop_
_entity_poly.entity_id
_entity_poly.type
_entity_poly.pdbx_seq_one_letter_code
_entity_poly.pdbx_strand_id
1 'polypeptide(L)'
;MPSLRASPPIFKESITVRELLTGPVHLRPLTGEVGLDNSITDKSLHRPQLALAGYTEFFTYYRVQLFGNTEFYYLKSLSPERRAEAFARICSFNVG
;
A
#
# COMPACT_ATOMS: atom_id res chain seq x y z
N MET A 1 16.75 38.33 -17.67
CA MET A 1 16.15 37.29 -16.81
C MET A 1 16.10 36.00 -17.61
N PRO A 2 16.90 34.97 -17.32
CA PRO A 2 16.77 33.69 -18.02
C PRO A 2 15.48 33.02 -17.56
N SER A 3 14.63 32.64 -18.50
CA SER A 3 13.40 31.91 -18.21
C SER A 3 13.75 30.50 -17.73
N LEU A 4 13.35 30.18 -16.49
CA LEU A 4 13.35 28.82 -16.00
C LEU A 4 12.34 28.01 -16.83
N ARG A 5 12.84 27.24 -17.80
CA ARG A 5 12.03 26.22 -18.45
C ARG A 5 11.73 25.15 -17.41
N ALA A 6 10.48 25.09 -16.95
CA ALA A 6 10.02 23.97 -16.16
C ALA A 6 10.16 22.70 -17.01
N SER A 7 11.01 21.77 -16.59
CA SER A 7 11.12 20.46 -17.22
C SER A 7 9.75 19.77 -17.16
N PRO A 8 9.32 19.08 -18.24
CA PRO A 8 8.08 18.32 -18.19
C PRO A 8 8.17 17.26 -17.07
N PRO A 9 7.07 16.99 -16.36
CA PRO A 9 7.06 16.00 -15.30
C PRO A 9 7.50 14.64 -15.87
N ILE A 10 8.52 14.04 -15.26
CA ILE A 10 8.98 12.70 -15.63
C ILE A 10 7.89 11.72 -15.19
N PHE A 11 7.17 11.16 -16.15
CA PHE A 11 6.25 10.06 -15.91
C PHE A 11 7.03 8.75 -15.97
N LYS A 12 7.24 8.11 -14.81
CA LYS A 12 7.71 6.72 -14.76
C LYS A 12 6.52 5.77 -14.90
N GLU A 13 6.70 4.69 -15.67
CA GLU A 13 5.70 3.61 -15.80
C GLU A 13 5.54 2.84 -14.48
N SER A 14 6.60 2.75 -13.69
CA SER A 14 6.60 2.18 -12.34
C SER A 14 7.65 2.85 -11.46
N ILE A 15 7.48 2.72 -10.15
CA ILE A 15 8.49 3.09 -9.15
C ILE A 15 8.68 1.93 -8.18
N THR A 16 9.83 1.85 -7.53
CA THR A 16 10.03 0.94 -6.41
C THR A 16 9.47 1.53 -5.10
N VAL A 17 9.20 0.68 -4.10
CA VAL A 17 8.89 1.14 -2.74
C VAL A 17 10.02 2.02 -2.19
N ARG A 18 11.28 1.69 -2.50
CA ARG A 18 12.46 2.49 -2.14
C ARG A 18 12.38 3.91 -2.68
N GLU A 19 12.00 4.08 -3.95
CA GLU A 19 11.81 5.40 -4.55
C GLU A 19 10.64 6.15 -3.89
N LEU A 20 9.54 5.47 -3.55
CA LEU A 20 8.41 6.08 -2.84
C LEU A 20 8.83 6.71 -1.50
N LEU A 21 9.76 6.08 -0.77
CA LEU A 21 10.30 6.60 0.49
C LEU A 21 11.06 7.93 0.34
N THR A 22 11.57 8.22 -0.86
CA THR A 22 12.25 9.50 -1.16
C THR A 22 11.29 10.63 -1.52
N GLY A 23 9.99 10.32 -1.62
CA GLY A 23 8.95 11.26 -1.99
C GLY A 23 8.68 12.32 -0.93
N PRO A 24 7.74 13.25 -1.20
CA PRO A 24 7.41 14.35 -0.30
C PRO A 24 6.69 13.89 0.98
N VAL A 25 6.29 12.62 1.05
CA VAL A 25 5.65 12.01 2.21
C VAL A 25 6.70 11.40 3.13
N HIS A 26 6.68 11.78 4.40
CA HIS A 26 7.60 11.25 5.41
C HIS A 26 7.19 9.84 5.85
N LEU A 27 7.48 8.86 5.00
CA LEU A 27 7.27 7.46 5.29
C LEU A 27 8.45 6.89 6.08
N ARG A 28 8.16 5.99 7.03
CA ARG A 28 9.17 5.27 7.80
C ARG A 28 9.02 3.77 7.55
N PRO A 29 10.05 3.07 7.04
CA PRO A 29 10.01 1.62 6.93
C PRO A 29 9.97 0.99 8.33
N LEU A 30 9.08 0.02 8.52
CA LEU A 30 8.93 -0.73 9.79
C LEU A 30 9.57 -2.12 9.73
N THR A 31 9.79 -2.66 8.54
CA THR A 31 10.31 -4.02 8.28
C THR A 31 11.74 -4.02 7.72
N GLY A 32 12.49 -2.92 7.90
CA GLY A 32 13.84 -2.78 7.34
C GLY A 32 13.83 -2.72 5.82
N GLU A 33 14.68 -3.51 5.17
CA GLU A 33 14.84 -3.56 3.70
C GLU A 33 13.82 -4.49 3.00
N VAL A 34 12.96 -5.17 3.75
CA VAL A 34 11.99 -6.13 3.17
C VAL A 34 11.03 -5.42 2.23
N GLY A 35 10.97 -5.88 0.98
CA GLY A 35 10.03 -5.39 -0.04
C GLY A 35 10.36 -4.03 -0.65
N LEU A 36 11.52 -3.42 -0.32
CA LEU A 36 11.87 -2.10 -0.83
C LEU A 36 12.06 -2.06 -2.36
N ASP A 37 12.46 -3.18 -2.96
CA ASP A 37 12.66 -3.27 -4.40
C ASP A 37 11.39 -3.72 -5.16
N ASN A 38 10.27 -3.90 -4.44
CA ASN A 38 8.99 -4.23 -5.07
C ASN A 38 8.49 -3.06 -5.94
N SER A 39 7.95 -3.40 -7.09
CA SER A 39 7.49 -2.44 -8.10
C SER A 39 6.04 -2.03 -7.88
N ILE A 40 5.81 -0.73 -7.79
CA ILE A 40 4.51 -0.06 -7.78
C ILE A 40 4.19 0.39 -9.20
N THR A 41 3.21 -0.24 -9.83
CA THR A 41 2.78 0.02 -11.21
C THR A 41 1.46 0.78 -11.30
N ASP A 42 0.65 0.77 -10.24
CA ASP A 42 -0.60 1.53 -10.14
C ASP A 42 -0.42 2.71 -9.16
N LYS A 43 -0.86 3.89 -9.58
CA LYS A 43 -0.79 5.12 -8.77
C LYS A 43 -1.91 5.20 -7.72
N SER A 44 -2.91 4.32 -7.82
CA SER A 44 -4.07 4.29 -6.95
C SER A 44 -3.80 3.47 -5.69
N LEU A 45 -4.27 3.98 -4.55
CA LEU A 45 -4.25 3.24 -3.29
C LEU A 45 -5.48 2.33 -3.18
N HIS A 46 -5.32 1.18 -2.51
CA HIS A 46 -6.43 0.30 -2.19
C HIS A 46 -6.65 0.20 -0.67
N ARG A 47 -7.91 0.25 -0.24
CA ARG A 47 -8.29 0.09 1.17
C ARG A 47 -8.97 -1.26 1.35
N PRO A 48 -8.39 -2.21 2.11
CA PRO A 48 -8.83 -3.60 2.10
C PRO A 48 -10.02 -3.88 3.05
N GLN A 49 -11.02 -2.99 3.18
CA GLN A 49 -12.06 -3.17 4.20
C GLN A 49 -12.93 -4.40 3.97
N LEU A 50 -13.39 -4.60 2.73
CA LEU A 50 -14.20 -5.77 2.39
C LEU A 50 -13.38 -7.06 2.44
N ALA A 51 -12.11 -7.01 2.03
CA ALA A 51 -11.19 -8.14 2.12
C ALA A 51 -10.96 -8.55 3.58
N LEU A 52 -10.76 -7.57 4.48
CA LEU A 52 -10.70 -7.80 5.94
C LEU A 52 -11.99 -8.43 6.48
N ALA A 53 -13.15 -8.01 5.97
CA ALA A 53 -14.46 -8.57 6.32
C ALA A 53 -14.75 -9.93 5.68
N GLY A 54 -13.87 -10.42 4.80
CA GLY A 54 -13.94 -11.74 4.20
C GLY A 54 -14.42 -11.80 2.76
N TYR A 55 -14.74 -10.66 2.15
CA TYR A 55 -15.15 -10.56 0.75
C TYR A 55 -14.01 -10.06 -0.14
N THR A 56 -13.46 -10.95 -0.97
CA THR A 56 -12.21 -10.71 -1.73
C THR A 56 -12.39 -10.56 -3.24
N GLU A 57 -13.62 -10.56 -3.75
CA GLU A 57 -13.90 -10.57 -5.20
C GLU A 57 -13.29 -9.36 -5.93
N PHE A 58 -13.26 -8.20 -5.28
CA PHE A 58 -12.66 -6.97 -5.82
C PHE A 58 -11.36 -6.58 -5.14
N PHE A 59 -10.68 -7.53 -4.50
CA PHE A 59 -9.44 -7.23 -3.79
C PHE A 59 -8.28 -6.98 -4.78
N THR A 60 -8.02 -5.71 -5.08
CA THR A 60 -6.89 -5.30 -5.94
C THR A 60 -5.57 -5.34 -5.15
N TYR A 61 -5.06 -6.56 -4.94
CA TYR A 61 -3.88 -6.85 -4.12
C TYR A 61 -2.56 -6.27 -4.68
N TYR A 62 -2.51 -6.03 -5.99
CA TYR A 62 -1.35 -5.45 -6.69
C TYR A 62 -1.17 -3.93 -6.47
N ARG A 63 -2.14 -3.28 -5.81
CA ARG A 63 -2.05 -1.87 -5.43
C ARG A 63 -1.39 -1.72 -4.06
N VAL A 64 -0.87 -0.53 -3.78
CA VAL A 64 -0.43 -0.19 -2.42
C VAL A 64 -1.63 -0.24 -1.47
N GLN A 65 -1.53 -1.07 -0.43
CA GLN A 65 -2.60 -1.26 0.56
C GLN A 65 -2.50 -0.20 1.66
N LEU A 66 -3.59 0.52 1.91
CA LEU A 66 -3.67 1.56 2.94
C LEU A 66 -4.49 1.08 4.15
N PHE A 67 -3.84 1.04 5.30
CA PHE A 67 -4.47 0.77 6.60
C PHE A 67 -4.61 2.09 7.38
N GLY A 68 -5.83 2.62 7.43
CA GLY A 68 -6.17 3.78 8.24
C GLY A 68 -6.97 3.40 9.48
N ASN A 69 -7.67 4.39 10.03
CA ASN A 69 -8.47 4.22 11.24
C ASN A 69 -9.57 3.16 11.08
N THR A 70 -10.28 3.13 9.94
CA THR A 70 -11.38 2.20 9.72
C THR A 70 -10.90 0.75 9.77
N GLU A 71 -9.82 0.45 9.06
CA GLU A 71 -9.21 -0.88 9.00
C GLU A 71 -8.69 -1.29 10.38
N PHE A 72 -8.05 -0.35 11.10
CA PHE A 72 -7.57 -0.56 12.45
C PHE A 72 -8.69 -0.83 13.47
N TYR A 73 -9.74 -0.01 13.50
CA TYR A 73 -10.85 -0.19 14.43
C TYR A 73 -11.66 -1.45 14.13
N TYR A 74 -11.83 -1.82 12.86
CA TYR A 74 -12.42 -3.10 12.48
C TYR A 74 -11.58 -4.26 13.01
N LEU A 75 -10.27 -4.29 12.75
CA LEU A 75 -9.40 -5.34 13.28
C LEU A 75 -9.44 -5.38 14.82
N LYS A 76 -9.47 -4.21 15.48
CA LYS A 76 -9.52 -4.10 16.94
C LYS A 76 -10.83 -4.64 17.54
N SER A 77 -11.96 -4.57 16.83
CA SER A 77 -13.25 -5.08 17.31
C SER A 77 -13.36 -6.60 17.23
N LEU A 78 -12.51 -7.28 16.45
CA LEU A 78 -12.47 -8.73 16.34
C LEU A 78 -11.75 -9.39 17.53
N SER A 79 -12.15 -10.64 17.83
CA SER A 79 -11.38 -11.51 18.72
C SER A 79 -9.97 -11.77 18.17
N PRO A 80 -8.99 -12.15 19.00
CA PRO A 80 -7.63 -12.43 18.53
C PRO A 80 -7.57 -13.42 17.36
N GLU A 81 -8.38 -14.48 17.40
CA GLU A 81 -8.44 -15.53 16.38
C GLU A 81 -9.00 -14.98 15.07
N ARG A 82 -10.15 -14.29 15.15
CA ARG A 82 -10.81 -13.68 13.98
C ARG A 82 -9.95 -12.59 13.35
N ARG A 83 -9.20 -11.82 14.15
CA ARG A 83 -8.25 -10.81 13.67
C ARG A 83 -7.11 -11.45 12.89
N ALA A 84 -6.54 -12.54 13.42
CA ALA A 84 -5.48 -13.29 12.74
C ALA A 84 -5.98 -13.86 11.41
N GLU A 85 -7.19 -14.44 11.39
CA GLU A 85 -7.82 -14.95 10.16
C GLU A 85 -8.08 -13.85 9.12
N ALA A 86 -8.59 -12.69 9.55
CA ALA A 86 -8.83 -11.55 8.67
C ALA A 86 -7.52 -11.07 8.01
N PHE A 87 -6.45 -10.99 8.79
CA PHE A 87 -5.14 -10.55 8.27
C PHE A 87 -4.49 -11.63 7.39
N ALA A 88 -4.56 -12.91 7.80
CA ALA A 88 -4.04 -14.04 7.02
C ALA A 88 -4.68 -14.14 5.63
N ARG A 89 -5.97 -13.81 5.52
CA ARG A 89 -6.67 -13.75 4.23
C ARG A 89 -6.10 -12.68 3.28
N ILE A 90 -5.63 -11.55 3.81
CA ILE A 90 -4.96 -10.54 2.98
C ILE A 90 -3.58 -11.04 2.57
N CYS A 91 -2.84 -11.63 3.51
CA CYS A 91 -1.50 -12.16 3.27
C CYS A 91 -1.46 -13.39 2.35
N SER A 92 -2.60 -14.05 2.08
CA SER A 92 -2.65 -15.14 1.10
C SER A 92 -2.58 -14.66 -0.35
N PHE A 93 -2.76 -13.36 -0.60
CA PHE A 93 -2.51 -12.75 -1.89
C PHE A 93 -1.06 -12.28 -1.98
N ASN A 94 -0.50 -12.25 -3.20
CA ASN A 94 0.83 -11.69 -3.43
C ASN A 94 0.76 -10.16 -3.37
N VAL A 95 0.64 -9.61 -2.15
CA VAL A 95 0.72 -8.18 -1.89
C VAL A 95 2.17 -7.78 -2.13
N GLY A 96 2.39 -7.14 -3.29
CA GLY A 96 3.67 -6.55 -3.67
C GLY A 96 4.03 -5.34 -2.81
#